data_AF-A0A2L1KLX7-F1
#
_entry.id   AF-A0A2L1KLX7-F1
#
_cell.length_a   1.000
_cell.length_b   1.000
_cell.length_c   1.000
_cell.angle_alpha   90.00
_cell.angle_beta   90.00
_cell.angle_gamma   90.00
#
_symmetry.space_group_name_H-M   'P 1'
#
loop_
_entity.id
_entity.type
_entity.pdbx_description
1 polymer ?
#
loop_
_entity_poly.entity_id
_entity_poly.type
_entity_poly.pdbx_seq_one_letter_code
_entity_poly.pdbx_strand_id
1 'polypeptide(L)'
;MAQGKFKALLIENFAGRCAVTGWVNGGVLDAAHIEHGTRYNPSNGILMTPTMHALFDADLMGIDPATLTVHFKPGIELGELFEGRKITPLVYDLDLERLAVRWAGYQGLAHEQ
;
A
#
# COMPACT_ATOMS: atom_id res chain seq x y z
N MET A 1 -17.67 11.19 -7.23
CA MET A 1 -16.60 12.08 -7.72
C MET A 1 -15.41 12.25 -6.76
N ALA A 2 -15.46 11.77 -5.50
CA ALA A 2 -14.36 11.94 -4.53
C ALA A 2 -13.21 10.93 -4.70
N GLN A 3 -13.52 9.68 -5.05
CA GLN A 3 -12.52 8.62 -5.32
C GLN A 3 -11.62 8.92 -6.53
N GLY A 4 -12.14 9.63 -7.55
CA GLY A 4 -11.35 10.04 -8.71
C GLY A 4 -10.26 11.06 -8.37
N LYS A 5 -10.57 12.04 -7.50
CA LYS A 5 -9.57 12.99 -7.00
C LYS A 5 -8.52 12.32 -6.12
N PHE A 6 -8.96 11.37 -5.29
CA PHE A 6 -8.05 10.57 -4.46
C PHE A 6 -7.03 9.81 -5.29
N LYS A 7 -7.51 9.08 -6.31
CA LYS A 7 -6.63 8.31 -7.21
C LYS A 7 -5.65 9.21 -7.96
N ALA A 8 -6.08 10.40 -8.39
CA ALA A 8 -5.20 11.36 -9.06
C ALA A 8 -4.04 11.82 -8.16
N LEU A 9 -4.31 12.10 -6.88
CA LEU A 9 -3.27 12.48 -5.92
C LEU A 9 -2.29 11.33 -5.64
N LEU A 10 -2.76 10.08 -5.64
CA LEU A 10 -1.86 8.93 -5.51
C LEU A 10 -1.03 8.67 -6.78
N ILE A 11 -1.61 8.90 -7.96
CA ILE A 11 -0.86 8.87 -9.23
C ILE A 11 0.26 9.90 -9.19
N GLU A 12 0.01 11.11 -8.68
CA GLU A 12 1.04 12.12 -8.47
C GLU A 12 2.09 11.65 -7.45
N ASN A 13 1.64 11.15 -6.29
CA ASN A 13 2.54 10.73 -5.20
C ASN A 13 3.49 9.58 -5.58
N PHE A 14 3.10 8.73 -6.53
CA PHE A 14 3.89 7.56 -6.94
C PHE A 14 4.30 7.62 -8.43
N ALA A 15 4.26 8.80 -9.06
CA ALA A 15 4.60 9.01 -10.47
C ALA A 15 3.92 8.02 -11.43
N GLY A 16 2.66 7.70 -11.17
CA GLY A 16 1.85 6.79 -11.98
C GLY A 16 2.36 5.35 -12.00
N ARG A 17 3.09 4.94 -10.95
CA ARG A 17 3.65 3.59 -10.80
C ARG A 17 3.16 2.95 -9.51
N CYS A 18 3.00 1.65 -9.54
CA CYS A 18 2.77 0.89 -8.32
C CYS A 18 3.94 1.10 -7.34
N ALA A 19 3.63 1.46 -6.10
CA ALA A 19 4.61 1.68 -5.04
C ALA A 19 5.49 0.45 -4.78
N VAL A 20 4.93 -0.75 -4.97
CA VAL A 20 5.57 -2.04 -4.68
C VAL A 20 6.36 -2.55 -5.88
N THR A 21 5.75 -2.60 -7.07
CA THR A 21 6.39 -3.21 -8.24
C THR A 21 7.16 -2.20 -9.10
N GLY A 22 6.86 -0.91 -8.98
CA GLY A 22 7.34 0.14 -9.89
C GLY A 22 6.72 0.07 -11.28
N TRP A 23 5.78 -0.86 -11.51
CA TRP A 23 5.14 -1.05 -12.80
C TRP A 23 4.05 0.00 -13.03
N VAL A 24 3.91 0.42 -14.29
CA VAL A 24 2.79 1.27 -14.74
C VAL A 24 1.56 0.42 -15.06
N ASN A 25 1.77 -0.84 -15.47
CA ASN A 25 0.73 -1.82 -15.81
C ASN A 25 -0.35 -1.26 -16.77
N GLY A 26 0.06 -0.51 -17.80
CA GLY A 26 -0.86 0.14 -18.75
C GLY A 26 -1.81 1.17 -18.12
N GLY A 27 -1.51 1.67 -16.92
CA GLY A 27 -2.39 2.56 -16.15
C GLY A 27 -3.42 1.82 -15.29
N VAL A 28 -3.41 0.48 -15.29
CA VAL A 28 -4.27 -0.35 -14.43
C VAL A 28 -3.65 -0.42 -13.04
N LEU A 29 -3.93 0.63 -12.26
CA LEU A 29 -3.50 0.82 -10.88
C LEU A 29 -4.69 1.18 -10.01
N ASP A 30 -4.67 0.76 -8.75
CA ASP A 30 -5.70 1.02 -7.75
C ASP A 30 -5.16 1.87 -6.61
N ALA A 31 -6.09 2.61 -6.00
CA ALA A 31 -5.85 3.41 -4.80
C ALA A 31 -6.14 2.54 -3.58
N ALA A 32 -5.11 1.87 -3.05
CA ALA A 32 -5.21 1.10 -1.82
C ALA A 32 -5.28 2.04 -0.62
N HIS A 33 -6.20 1.79 0.30
CA HIS A 33 -6.32 2.60 1.52
C HIS A 33 -5.51 1.96 2.64
N ILE A 34 -4.83 2.78 3.45
CA ILE A 34 -4.17 2.28 4.66
C ILE A 34 -5.22 2.01 5.75
N GLU A 35 -6.17 2.93 5.95
CA GLU A 35 -7.34 2.77 6.82
C GLU A 35 -8.64 3.05 6.05
N HIS A 36 -9.65 2.20 6.25
CA HIS A 36 -10.99 2.35 5.66
C HIS A 36 -11.83 3.37 6.44
N GLY A 37 -12.65 4.16 5.73
CA GLY A 37 -13.65 5.05 6.35
C GLY A 37 -13.14 6.46 6.73
N THR A 38 -11.85 6.75 6.56
CA THR A 38 -11.31 8.11 6.70
C THR A 38 -11.44 8.91 5.40
N ARG A 39 -11.25 10.24 5.49
CA ARG A 39 -11.25 11.12 4.31
C ARG A 39 -10.18 10.67 3.30
N TYR A 40 -10.48 10.90 2.02
CA TYR A 40 -9.57 10.71 0.89
C TYR A 40 -8.36 11.66 0.96
N ASN A 41 -7.38 11.33 1.80
CA ASN A 41 -6.11 12.04 1.96
C ASN A 41 -4.99 11.21 1.32
N PRO A 42 -4.14 11.78 0.43
CA PRO A 42 -3.03 11.05 -0.18
C PRO A 42 -2.07 10.38 0.82
N SER A 43 -1.95 10.89 2.06
CA SER A 43 -1.15 10.22 3.09
C SER A 43 -1.74 8.88 3.57
N ASN A 44 -3.04 8.66 3.36
CA ASN A 44 -3.76 7.43 3.72
C ASN A 44 -3.93 6.48 2.52
N GLY A 45 -3.20 6.70 1.43
CA GLY A 45 -3.34 5.91 0.22
C GLY A 45 -2.01 5.51 -0.39
N ILE A 46 -2.00 4.33 -0.99
CA ILE A 46 -0.85 3.78 -1.70
C ILE A 46 -1.30 3.35 -3.08
N LEU A 47 -0.56 3.76 -4.12
CA LEU A 47 -0.87 3.35 -5.48
C LEU A 47 -0.33 1.94 -5.74
N MET A 48 -1.20 0.99 -6.05
CA MET A 48 -0.84 -0.42 -6.21
C MET A 48 -1.37 -0.99 -7.52
N THR A 49 -0.80 -2.11 -8.00
CA THR A 49 -1.52 -2.93 -9.00
C THR A 49 -2.69 -3.64 -8.33
N PRO A 50 -3.74 -4.07 -9.07
CA PRO A 50 -4.88 -4.76 -8.47
C PRO A 50 -4.48 -6.01 -7.66
N THR A 51 -3.49 -6.76 -8.13
CA THR A 51 -2.95 -7.92 -7.39
C THR A 51 -2.30 -7.53 -6.07
N MET A 52 -1.47 -6.48 -6.07
CA MET A 52 -0.83 -6.01 -4.84
C MET A 52 -1.85 -5.45 -3.85
N HIS A 53 -2.85 -4.73 -4.36
CA HIS A 53 -3.96 -4.22 -3.55
C HIS A 53 -4.74 -5.37 -2.89
N ALA A 54 -5.09 -6.42 -3.65
CA ALA A 54 -5.80 -7.58 -3.09
C ALA A 54 -4.98 -8.32 -2.01
N LEU A 55 -3.65 -8.46 -2.20
CA LEU A 55 -2.78 -9.04 -1.18
C LEU A 55 -2.68 -8.16 0.08
N PHE A 56 -2.62 -6.85 -0.10
CA PHE A 56 -2.58 -5.89 0.99
C PHE A 56 -3.89 -5.89 1.78
N ASP A 57 -5.04 -5.91 1.11
CA ASP A 57 -6.37 -5.97 1.75
C ASP A 57 -6.59 -7.29 2.53
N ALA A 58 -6.03 -8.39 2.02
CA ALA A 58 -6.13 -9.71 2.63
C ALA A 58 -5.10 -9.97 3.76
N ASP A 59 -4.31 -8.98 4.16
CA ASP A 59 -3.24 -9.12 5.16
C ASP A 59 -2.17 -10.19 4.79
N LEU A 60 -2.05 -10.49 3.49
CA LEU A 60 -1.02 -11.37 2.93
C LEU A 60 0.26 -10.61 2.57
N MET A 61 0.18 -9.28 2.54
CA MET A 61 1.29 -8.35 2.36
C MET A 61 1.12 -7.18 3.33
N GLY A 62 2.23 -6.70 3.89
CA GLY A 62 2.28 -5.50 4.72
C GLY A 62 3.44 -4.58 4.32
N ILE A 63 3.43 -3.38 4.88
CA ILE A 63 4.54 -2.42 4.76
C ILE A 63 4.97 -2.04 6.18
N ASP A 64 6.25 -2.21 6.47
CA ASP A 64 6.84 -1.81 7.75
C ASP A 64 6.90 -0.28 7.82
N PRO A 65 6.22 0.37 8.78
CA PRO A 65 6.20 1.84 8.90
C PRO A 65 7.56 2.44 9.30
N ALA A 66 8.46 1.67 9.93
CA ALA A 66 9.76 2.15 10.37
C ALA A 66 10.78 2.24 9.23
N THR A 67 10.73 1.30 8.30
CA THR A 67 11.68 1.18 7.18
C THR A 67 11.07 1.55 5.83
N LEU A 68 9.73 1.59 5.74
CA LEU A 68 8.95 1.65 4.52
C LEU A 68 9.26 0.49 3.56
N THR A 69 9.58 -0.69 4.08
CA THR A 69 9.82 -1.90 3.28
C THR A 69 8.58 -2.78 3.19
N VAL A 70 8.38 -3.39 2.02
CA VAL A 70 7.29 -4.31 1.74
C VAL A 70 7.66 -5.72 2.23
N HIS A 71 6.69 -6.41 2.83
CA HIS A 71 6.84 -7.78 3.32
C HIS A 71 5.63 -8.64 2.93
N PHE A 72 5.86 -9.93 2.72
CA PHE A 72 4.83 -10.88 2.31
C PHE A 72 4.76 -12.09 3.26
N LYS A 73 3.57 -12.69 3.37
CA LYS A 73 3.40 -13.98 4.05
C LYS A 73 4.11 -15.11 3.28
N PRO A 74 4.53 -16.19 3.97
CA PRO A 74 5.11 -17.35 3.31
C PRO A 74 4.17 -17.94 2.24
N GLY A 75 4.73 -18.37 1.11
CA GLY A 75 3.98 -18.97 0.00
C GLY A 75 3.40 -17.98 -1.02
N ILE A 76 3.61 -16.67 -0.84
CA ILE A 76 3.28 -15.67 -1.86
C ILE A 76 4.44 -15.53 -2.84
N GLU A 77 4.27 -16.01 -4.07
CA GLU A 77 5.29 -15.99 -5.14
C GLU A 77 5.82 -14.57 -5.41
N LEU A 78 4.96 -13.55 -5.32
CA LEU A 78 5.37 -12.15 -5.49
C LEU A 78 6.35 -11.67 -4.41
N GLY A 79 6.39 -12.32 -3.25
CA GLY A 79 7.40 -12.07 -2.22
C GLY A 79 8.81 -12.37 -2.72
N GLU A 80 9.00 -13.39 -3.55
CA GLU A 80 10.32 -13.73 -4.10
C GLU A 80 10.90 -12.60 -4.96
N LEU A 81 10.05 -11.74 -5.51
CA LEU A 81 10.45 -10.63 -6.37
C LEU A 81 10.55 -9.28 -5.65
N PHE A 82 9.73 -9.06 -4.62
CA PHE A 82 9.51 -7.73 -4.05
C PHE A 82 9.69 -7.64 -2.54
N GLU A 83 10.02 -8.75 -1.86
CA GLU A 83 10.33 -8.76 -0.43
C GLU A 83 11.45 -7.77 -0.09
N GLY A 84 11.26 -7.02 1.00
CA GLY A 84 12.23 -6.02 1.48
C GLY A 84 12.35 -4.78 0.61
N ARG A 85 11.55 -4.65 -0.47
CA ARG A 85 11.63 -3.47 -1.32
C ARG A 85 11.13 -2.24 -0.58
N LYS A 86 11.92 -1.17 -0.59
CA LYS A 86 11.52 0.11 -0.03
C LYS A 86 10.56 0.86 -0.96
N ILE A 87 9.41 1.28 -0.43
CA ILE A 87 8.53 2.22 -1.12
C ILE A 87 8.98 3.65 -0.83
N THR A 88 8.90 4.51 -1.83
CA THR A 88 9.29 5.93 -1.68
C THR A 88 8.16 6.79 -2.25
N PRO A 89 7.30 7.37 -1.40
CA PRO A 89 6.39 8.42 -1.86
C PRO A 89 7.20 9.63 -2.34
N LEU A 90 6.66 10.37 -3.30
CA LEU A 90 7.38 11.46 -3.97
C LEU A 90 6.92 12.84 -3.51
N VAL A 91 5.64 12.98 -3.15
CA VAL A 91 5.00 14.29 -2.92
C VAL A 91 4.39 14.39 -1.52
N TYR A 92 3.79 13.31 -1.02
CA TYR A 92 3.11 13.28 0.27
C TYR A 92 3.63 12.13 1.11
N ASP A 93 4.08 12.43 2.33
CA ASP A 93 4.43 11.42 3.32
C ASP A 93 3.22 10.55 3.68
N LEU A 94 3.48 9.29 3.98
CA LEU A 94 2.46 8.35 4.44
C LEU A 94 2.10 8.61 5.90
N ASP A 95 0.85 8.33 6.25
CA ASP A 95 0.37 8.34 7.62
C ASP A 95 0.97 7.12 8.36
N LEU A 96 2.13 7.32 9.00
CA LEU A 96 2.89 6.25 9.65
C LEU A 96 2.14 5.63 10.82
N GLU A 97 1.30 6.40 11.53
CA GLU A 97 0.51 5.89 12.65
C GLU A 97 -0.54 4.89 12.17
N ARG A 98 -1.28 5.24 11.12
CA ARG A 98 -2.25 4.32 10.50
C ARG A 98 -1.56 3.12 9.86
N LEU A 99 -0.42 3.35 9.22
CA LEU A 99 0.35 2.28 8.61
C LEU A 99 0.85 1.28 9.66
N ALA A 100 1.21 1.76 10.86
CA ALA A 100 1.57 0.89 11.99
C ALA A 100 0.40 0.03 12.47
N VAL A 101 -0.83 0.57 12.51
CA VAL A 101 -2.03 -0.23 12.83
C VAL A 101 -2.24 -1.33 11.79
N ARG A 102 -2.14 -0.99 10.50
CA ARG A 102 -2.29 -1.97 9.42
C ARG A 102 -1.19 -3.02 9.44
N TRP A 103 0.05 -2.61 9.72
CA TRP A 103 1.20 -3.49 9.89
C TRP A 103 1.02 -4.49 11.03
N ALA A 104 0.48 -4.06 12.18
CA ALA A 104 0.16 -4.96 13.28
C ALA A 104 -0.88 -6.02 12.89
N GLY A 105 -1.87 -5.65 12.07
CA GLY A 105 -2.83 -6.57 11.45
C GLY A 105 -2.13 -7.64 10.61
N TYR A 106 -1.26 -7.20 9.68
CA TYR A 106 -0.43 -8.11 8.89
C TYR A 106 0.41 -9.05 9.76
N GLN A 107 1.01 -8.57 10.86
CA GLN A 107 1.82 -9.41 11.75
C GLN A 107 0.99 -10.48 12.52
N GLY A 108 -0.35 -10.40 12.48
CA GLY A 108 -1.22 -11.27 13.29
C GLY A 108 -1.23 -10.86 14.77
N LEU A 109 -0.84 -9.61 15.07
CA LEU A 109 -0.86 -9.04 16.41
C LEU A 109 -2.17 -8.29 16.70
N ALA A 110 -3.01 -8.08 15.68
CA ALA A 110 -4.38 -7.62 15.86
C ALA A 110 -5.22 -8.81 16.35
N HIS A 111 -5.52 -8.80 17.64
CA HIS A 111 -6.32 -9.79 18.35
C HIS A 111 -7.57 -10.24 17.57
N GLU A 112 -7.75 -11.56 17.51
CA GLU A 112 -9.06 -12.20 17.53
C GLU A 112 -9.95 -11.49 18.56
N GLN A 113 -11.03 -10.88 18.07
CA GLN A 113 -12.20 -10.52 18.87
C GLN A 113 -13.31 -11.52 18.58
#